data_AF-A0A369SC21-F1
#
_entry.id   AF-A0A369SC21-F1
#
_cell.length_a   1.000
_cell.length_b   1.000
_cell.length_c   1.000
_cell.angle_alpha   90.00
_cell.angle_beta   90.00
_cell.angle_gamma   90.00
#
_symmetry.space_group_name_H-M   'P 1'
#
loop_
_entity.id
_entity.type
_entity.pdbx_description
1 polymer ?
#
loop_
_entity_poly.entity_id
_entity_poly.type
_entity_poly.pdbx_seq_one_letter_code
_entity_poly.pdbx_strand_id
1 'polypeptide(L)'
;MGPTVTVKRLRFMNAPVTGCQCHYQATTIEQTANILTHGVWIIPAIYALLKMLTLSTTQNQYWIAWWYGMALILLFSTSTSFHISSLIFGNNSMISRFLHFWDRSTIFTFIASCFMPWFVLTETLSNTYVMKWLVCIWLMAMLGITFTYLFLDRYKLLETLLYVILGVVPSIPILYANQNSGAWELTAGGGIYVMGILFFKCDGRIPFAHAIWHTFVACGALIHYSAVIRYKY
;
A
#
# COMPACT_ATOMS: atom_id res chain seq x y z
N MET A 1 -6.57 -14.00 -53.54
CA MET A 1 -6.97 -13.47 -52.22
C MET A 1 -5.76 -13.60 -51.31
N GLY A 2 -5.06 -12.49 -51.04
CA GLY A 2 -3.87 -12.50 -50.18
C GLY A 2 -4.27 -12.64 -48.71
N PRO A 3 -3.45 -13.29 -47.87
CA PRO A 3 -3.73 -13.41 -46.45
C PRO A 3 -3.70 -12.01 -45.80
N THR A 4 -4.84 -11.55 -45.30
CA THR A 4 -4.92 -10.39 -44.41
C THR A 4 -4.20 -10.72 -43.11
N VAL A 5 -2.95 -10.28 -43.00
CA VAL A 5 -2.22 -10.29 -41.74
C VAL A 5 -2.88 -9.26 -40.83
N THR A 6 -3.75 -9.71 -39.94
CA THR A 6 -4.34 -8.87 -38.90
C THR A 6 -3.24 -8.49 -37.92
N VAL A 7 -2.60 -7.34 -38.13
CA VAL A 7 -1.69 -6.75 -37.15
C VAL A 7 -2.52 -6.46 -35.89
N LYS A 8 -2.37 -7.29 -34.85
CA LYS A 8 -2.93 -6.99 -33.52
C LYS A 8 -2.30 -5.66 -33.08
N ARG A 9 -3.06 -4.56 -33.17
CA ARG A 9 -2.63 -3.28 -32.60
C ARG A 9 -2.37 -3.49 -31.11
N LEU A 10 -1.15 -3.19 -30.67
CA LEU A 10 -0.82 -3.12 -29.25
C LEU A 10 -1.73 -2.07 -28.61
N ARG A 11 -2.59 -2.53 -27.70
CA ARG A 11 -3.47 -1.68 -26.92
C ARG A 11 -2.73 -1.27 -25.66
N PHE A 12 -2.43 0.02 -25.54
CA PHE A 12 -1.67 0.59 -24.42
C PHE A 12 -2.52 1.01 -23.22
N MET A 13 -3.85 1.08 -23.38
CA MET A 13 -4.76 1.56 -22.35
C MET A 13 -5.99 0.67 -22.24
N ASN A 14 -6.34 0.30 -21.01
CA ASN A 14 -7.56 -0.44 -20.73
C ASN A 14 -8.82 0.38 -21.05
N ALA A 15 -9.95 -0.30 -21.18
CA ALA A 15 -11.23 0.41 -21.27
C ALA A 15 -11.51 1.12 -19.94
N PRO A 16 -12.15 2.30 -19.96
CA PRO A 16 -12.72 2.87 -18.75
C PRO A 16 -13.61 1.84 -18.07
N VAL A 17 -13.61 1.81 -16.73
CA VAL A 17 -14.54 0.95 -15.99
C VAL A 17 -15.96 1.50 -16.21
N THR A 18 -16.75 0.84 -17.06
CA THR A 18 -18.16 1.21 -17.33
C THR A 18 -19.11 0.27 -16.58
N GLY A 19 -20.04 0.83 -15.80
CA GLY A 19 -21.12 0.07 -15.15
C GLY A 19 -20.84 -0.37 -13.70
N CYS A 20 -21.81 -1.08 -13.10
CA CYS A 20 -21.85 -1.41 -11.68
C CYS A 20 -20.93 -2.60 -11.29
N GLN A 21 -20.44 -3.37 -12.26
CA GLN A 21 -19.57 -4.54 -12.04
C GLN A 21 -18.70 -4.78 -13.28
N CYS A 22 -17.50 -4.19 -13.32
CA CYS A 22 -16.40 -4.67 -14.16
C CYS A 22 -15.10 -4.42 -13.39
N HIS A 23 -14.40 -5.50 -13.04
CA HIS A 23 -13.07 -5.42 -12.45
C HIS A 23 -12.14 -4.62 -13.37
N TYR A 24 -11.12 -3.95 -12.81
CA TYR A 24 -10.08 -3.33 -13.61
C TYR A 24 -9.45 -4.41 -14.52
N GLN A 25 -9.52 -4.22 -15.84
CA GLN A 25 -8.97 -5.14 -16.82
C GLN A 25 -7.84 -4.45 -17.59
N ALA A 26 -6.68 -4.35 -16.92
CA ALA A 26 -5.46 -3.85 -17.54
C ALA A 26 -5.09 -4.66 -18.79
N THR A 27 -4.53 -3.97 -19.77
CA THR A 27 -3.86 -4.60 -20.90
C THR A 27 -2.62 -5.37 -20.42
N THR A 28 -2.08 -6.28 -21.23
CA THR A 28 -0.83 -7.01 -20.91
C THR A 28 0.31 -6.05 -20.54
N ILE A 29 0.43 -4.92 -21.27
CA ILE A 29 1.49 -3.93 -21.03
C ILE A 29 1.29 -3.22 -19.69
N GLU A 30 0.05 -2.83 -19.36
CA GLU A 30 -0.27 -2.22 -18.06
C GLU A 30 -0.07 -3.19 -16.90
N GLN A 31 -0.40 -4.48 -17.08
CA GLN A 31 -0.10 -5.50 -16.07
C GLN A 31 1.40 -5.66 -15.87
N THR A 32 2.19 -5.72 -16.96
CA THR A 32 3.65 -5.77 -16.85
C THR A 32 4.20 -4.54 -16.12
N ALA A 33 3.70 -3.34 -16.42
CA ALA A 33 4.09 -2.13 -15.72
C ALA A 33 3.77 -2.23 -14.22
N ASN A 34 2.55 -2.65 -13.86
CA ASN A 34 2.14 -2.83 -12.48
C ASN A 34 3.05 -3.82 -11.71
N ILE A 35 3.40 -4.95 -12.35
CA ILE A 35 4.33 -5.95 -11.79
C ILE A 35 5.69 -5.32 -11.55
N LEU A 36 6.26 -4.61 -12.52
CA LEU A 36 7.60 -4.04 -12.41
C LEU A 36 7.68 -2.93 -11.36
N THR A 37 6.68 -2.04 -11.31
CA THR A 37 6.68 -0.89 -10.41
C THR A 37 6.63 -1.27 -8.93
N HIS A 38 6.07 -2.43 -8.57
CA HIS A 38 6.10 -2.95 -7.19
C HIS A 38 7.14 -4.04 -6.98
N GLY A 39 7.34 -4.92 -7.97
CA GLY A 39 8.26 -6.05 -7.86
C GLY A 39 9.70 -5.64 -7.57
N VAL A 40 10.14 -4.50 -8.14
CA VAL A 40 11.49 -3.96 -7.88
C VAL A 40 11.72 -3.57 -6.41
N TRP A 41 10.66 -3.31 -5.64
CA TRP A 41 10.74 -2.89 -4.23
C TRP A 41 10.72 -4.05 -3.23
N ILE A 42 10.50 -5.30 -3.67
CA ILE A 42 10.51 -6.47 -2.79
C ILE A 42 11.89 -6.64 -2.13
N ILE A 43 12.97 -6.59 -2.91
CA ILE A 43 14.34 -6.72 -2.38
C ILE A 43 14.69 -5.54 -1.45
N PRO A 44 14.47 -4.27 -1.82
CA PRO A 44 14.58 -3.14 -0.90
C PRO A 44 13.78 -3.29 0.39
N ALA A 45 12.55 -3.83 0.35
CA ALA A 45 11.74 -4.06 1.55
C ALA A 45 12.32 -5.13 2.47
N ILE A 46 12.90 -6.20 1.91
CA ILE A 46 13.65 -7.21 2.69
C ILE A 46 14.88 -6.56 3.34
N TYR A 47 15.65 -5.79 2.56
CA TYR A 47 16.79 -5.05 3.10
C TYR A 47 16.36 -4.09 4.22
N ALA A 48 15.25 -3.38 4.04
CA ALA A 48 14.69 -2.46 5.02
C ALA A 48 14.39 -3.13 6.36
N LEU A 49 13.72 -4.29 6.33
CA LEU A 49 13.48 -5.13 7.51
C LEU A 49 14.80 -5.53 8.18
N LEU A 50 15.73 -6.13 7.43
CA LEU A 50 17.01 -6.59 7.96
C LEU A 50 17.80 -5.45 8.59
N LYS A 51 17.81 -4.27 7.94
CA LYS A 51 18.50 -3.09 8.46
C LYS A 51 17.91 -2.64 9.80
N MET A 52 16.59 -2.55 9.92
CA MET A 52 15.93 -2.20 11.20
C MET A 52 16.23 -3.24 12.29
N LEU A 53 16.24 -4.53 11.96
CA LEU A 53 16.62 -5.58 12.90
C LEU A 53 18.06 -5.43 13.40
N THR A 54 19.01 -5.11 12.51
CA THR A 54 20.43 -4.89 12.90
C THR A 54 20.65 -3.64 13.75
N LEU A 55 19.79 -2.62 13.60
CA LEU A 55 19.86 -1.39 14.40
C LEU A 55 19.08 -1.49 15.73
N SER A 56 18.29 -2.55 15.91
CA SER A 56 17.47 -2.71 17.11
C SER A 56 18.34 -2.93 18.35
N THR A 57 18.25 -2.03 19.32
CA THR A 57 18.95 -2.13 20.61
C THR A 57 18.00 -2.50 21.76
N THR A 58 16.69 -2.39 21.54
CA THR A 58 15.65 -2.73 22.52
C THR A 58 14.68 -3.79 21.98
N GLN A 59 14.00 -4.49 22.89
CA GLN A 59 12.98 -5.48 22.52
C GLN A 59 11.81 -4.85 21.72
N ASN A 60 11.45 -3.61 22.04
CA ASN A 60 10.40 -2.87 21.32
C ASN A 60 10.84 -2.55 19.89
N GLN A 61 12.07 -2.06 19.70
CA GLN A 61 12.64 -1.84 18.36
C GLN A 61 12.64 -3.14 17.56
N TYR A 62 13.10 -4.26 18.14
CA TYR A 62 13.11 -5.55 17.45
C TYR A 62 11.73 -5.99 16.94
N TRP A 63 10.69 -5.92 17.79
CA TRP A 63 9.35 -6.35 17.39
C TRP A 63 8.70 -5.40 16.39
N ILE A 64 8.90 -4.10 16.55
CA ILE A 64 8.41 -3.10 15.58
C ILE A 64 9.12 -3.30 14.24
N ALA A 65 10.42 -3.66 14.28
CA ALA A 65 11.17 -3.93 13.07
C ALA A 65 10.54 -5.07 12.27
N TRP A 66 10.23 -6.17 12.96
CA TRP A 66 9.49 -7.29 12.40
C TRP A 66 8.14 -6.89 11.83
N TRP A 67 7.27 -6.23 12.61
CA TRP A 67 5.92 -5.89 12.17
C TRP A 67 5.90 -4.93 10.98
N TYR A 68 6.65 -3.84 11.04
CA TYR A 68 6.67 -2.84 9.98
C TYR A 68 7.41 -3.37 8.73
N GLY A 69 8.56 -4.03 8.92
CA GLY A 69 9.33 -4.59 7.81
C GLY A 69 8.59 -5.73 7.09
N MET A 70 7.89 -6.61 7.81
CA MET A 70 7.06 -7.63 7.15
C MET A 70 5.88 -7.03 6.42
N ALA A 71 5.25 -5.97 6.94
CA ALA A 71 4.18 -5.29 6.24
C ALA A 71 4.66 -4.64 4.94
N LEU A 72 5.87 -4.07 4.91
CA LEU A 72 6.52 -3.57 3.67
C LEU A 72 6.72 -4.69 2.64
N ILE A 73 7.25 -5.83 3.07
CA ILE A 73 7.47 -6.99 2.19
C ILE A 73 6.14 -7.49 1.64
N LEU A 74 5.14 -7.63 2.50
CA LEU A 74 3.79 -8.06 2.11
C LEU A 74 3.18 -7.10 1.10
N LEU A 75 3.26 -5.78 1.32
CA LEU A 75 2.69 -4.76 0.42
C LEU A 75 3.16 -4.96 -1.02
N PHE A 76 4.48 -5.05 -1.23
CA PHE A 76 5.02 -5.21 -2.58
C PHE A 76 4.81 -6.63 -3.13
N SER A 77 4.93 -7.65 -2.27
CA SER A 77 4.84 -9.05 -2.70
C SER A 77 3.42 -9.47 -3.08
N THR A 78 2.41 -9.10 -2.28
CA THR A 78 1.01 -9.46 -2.56
C THR A 78 0.51 -8.75 -3.82
N SER A 79 0.85 -7.48 -3.99
CA SER A 79 0.53 -6.71 -5.19
C SER A 79 1.18 -7.28 -6.45
N THR A 80 2.48 -7.54 -6.39
CA THR A 80 3.21 -8.15 -7.51
C THR A 80 2.62 -9.53 -7.86
N SER A 81 2.32 -10.35 -6.85
CA SER A 81 1.73 -11.68 -7.04
C SER A 81 0.34 -11.61 -7.67
N PHE A 82 -0.50 -10.65 -7.24
CA PHE A 82 -1.82 -10.43 -7.82
C PHE A 82 -1.73 -10.08 -9.31
N HIS A 83 -0.87 -9.12 -9.68
CA HIS A 83 -0.74 -8.74 -11.09
C HIS A 83 -0.15 -9.87 -11.95
N ILE A 84 0.80 -10.65 -11.41
CA ILE A 84 1.30 -11.86 -12.08
C ILE A 84 0.18 -12.88 -12.28
N SER A 85 -0.61 -13.17 -11.24
CA SER A 85 -1.67 -14.18 -11.35
C SER A 85 -2.79 -13.73 -12.28
N SER A 86 -3.12 -12.44 -12.25
CA SER A 86 -4.07 -11.78 -13.15
C SER A 86 -3.63 -11.91 -14.62
N LEU A 87 -2.32 -11.77 -14.87
CA LEU A 87 -1.73 -11.91 -16.20
C LEU A 87 -1.71 -13.36 -16.70
N ILE A 88 -1.34 -14.32 -15.84
CA ILE A 88 -1.14 -15.74 -16.23
C ILE A 88 -2.46 -16.51 -16.26
N PHE A 89 -3.26 -16.40 -15.20
CA PHE A 89 -4.46 -17.22 -14.98
C PHE A 89 -5.75 -16.46 -15.28
N GLY A 90 -5.66 -15.16 -15.60
CA GLY A 90 -6.80 -14.28 -15.79
C GLY A 90 -7.41 -13.79 -14.47
N ASN A 91 -8.15 -12.69 -14.56
CA ASN A 91 -8.72 -11.99 -13.39
C ASN A 91 -9.79 -12.81 -12.65
N ASN A 92 -10.48 -13.70 -13.35
CA ASN A 92 -11.60 -14.48 -12.79
C ASN A 92 -11.16 -15.80 -12.14
N SER A 93 -9.88 -16.16 -12.22
CA SER A 93 -9.38 -17.37 -11.56
C SER A 93 -9.48 -17.25 -10.05
N MET A 94 -9.64 -18.39 -9.36
CA MET A 94 -9.72 -18.44 -7.90
C MET A 94 -8.48 -17.81 -7.25
N ILE A 95 -7.29 -18.09 -7.79
CA ILE A 95 -6.03 -17.58 -7.24
C ILE A 95 -5.90 -16.07 -7.43
N SER A 96 -6.31 -15.52 -8.58
CA SER A 96 -6.31 -14.07 -8.80
C SER A 96 -7.27 -13.35 -7.89
N ARG A 97 -8.46 -13.91 -7.64
CA ARG A 97 -9.42 -13.32 -6.70
C ARG A 97 -8.90 -13.34 -5.26
N PHE A 98 -8.26 -14.43 -4.86
CA PHE A 98 -7.64 -14.55 -3.53
C PHE A 98 -6.49 -13.53 -3.35
N LEU A 99 -5.59 -13.44 -4.33
CA LEU A 99 -4.49 -12.48 -4.29
C LEU A 99 -4.98 -11.03 -4.40
N HIS A 100 -6.06 -10.75 -5.13
CA HIS A 100 -6.67 -9.43 -5.19
C HIS A 100 -7.21 -8.98 -3.83
N PHE A 101 -7.85 -9.90 -3.09
CA PHE A 101 -8.29 -9.62 -1.72
C PHE A 101 -7.09 -9.25 -0.83
N TRP A 102 -5.98 -10.00 -0.92
CA TRP A 102 -4.80 -9.74 -0.12
C TRP A 102 -4.05 -8.48 -0.53
N ASP A 103 -3.94 -8.18 -1.82
CA ASP A 103 -3.38 -6.92 -2.34
C ASP A 103 -4.06 -5.71 -1.70
N ARG A 104 -5.40 -5.68 -1.67
CA ARG A 104 -6.17 -4.60 -1.04
C ARG A 104 -6.13 -4.62 0.48
N SER A 105 -6.21 -5.81 1.09
CA SER A 105 -6.20 -5.96 2.55
C SER A 105 -4.85 -5.56 3.15
N THR A 106 -3.75 -5.84 2.44
CA THR A 106 -2.40 -5.52 2.90
C THR A 106 -2.19 -4.03 3.08
N ILE A 107 -2.88 -3.18 2.30
CA ILE A 107 -2.81 -1.71 2.46
C ILE A 107 -3.26 -1.29 3.88
N PHE A 108 -4.34 -1.88 4.42
CA PHE A 108 -4.80 -1.58 5.79
C PHE A 108 -3.76 -1.97 6.84
N THR A 109 -3.22 -3.18 6.73
CA THR A 109 -2.16 -3.69 7.64
C THR A 109 -0.90 -2.85 7.53
N PHE A 110 -0.50 -2.46 6.32
CA PHE A 110 0.67 -1.64 6.08
C PHE A 110 0.53 -0.25 6.71
N ILE A 111 -0.60 0.45 6.49
CA ILE A 111 -0.85 1.74 7.12
C ILE A 111 -0.81 1.61 8.65
N ALA A 112 -1.47 0.59 9.22
CA ALA A 112 -1.45 0.36 10.67
C ALA A 112 -0.02 0.14 11.21
N SER A 113 0.78 -0.67 10.52
CA SER A 113 2.17 -0.94 10.90
C SER A 113 3.08 0.29 10.81
N CYS A 114 2.82 1.21 9.86
CA CYS A 114 3.58 2.45 9.72
C CYS A 114 3.51 3.32 10.98
N PHE A 115 2.44 3.23 11.77
CA PHE A 115 2.26 4.01 12.99
C PHE A 115 2.95 3.39 14.22
N MET A 116 3.30 2.11 14.20
CA MET A 116 3.87 1.45 15.37
C MET A 116 5.18 2.09 15.86
N PRO A 117 6.17 2.41 14.99
CA PRO A 117 7.38 3.11 15.44
C PRO A 117 7.07 4.47 16.09
N TRP A 118 6.06 5.19 15.60
CA TRP A 118 5.73 6.54 16.06
C TRP A 118 4.97 6.57 17.38
N PHE A 119 4.22 5.51 17.71
CA PHE A 119 3.54 5.42 18.99
C PHE A 119 4.39 4.71 20.05
N VAL A 120 5.02 3.58 19.70
CA VAL A 120 5.68 2.71 20.70
C VAL A 120 7.09 3.16 21.04
N LEU A 121 7.82 3.77 20.09
CA LEU A 121 9.19 4.23 20.31
C LEU A 121 9.26 5.73 20.65
N THR A 122 8.12 6.36 20.92
CA THR A 122 8.08 7.78 21.31
C THR A 122 7.93 7.89 22.82
N GLU A 123 8.97 8.41 23.48
CA GLU A 123 9.04 8.50 24.95
C GLU A 123 8.12 9.58 25.54
N THR A 124 7.68 10.56 24.75
CA THR A 124 6.84 11.67 25.20
C THR A 124 5.38 11.27 25.43
N LEU A 125 4.97 10.07 24.99
CA LEU A 125 3.61 9.57 25.11
C LEU A 125 3.49 8.60 26.28
N SER A 126 2.44 8.73 27.09
CA SER A 126 2.18 7.76 28.17
C SER A 126 1.77 6.40 27.61
N ASN A 127 2.15 5.32 28.29
CA ASN A 127 1.81 3.95 27.89
C ASN A 127 0.30 3.75 27.66
N THR A 128 -0.55 4.32 28.52
CA THR A 128 -2.01 4.25 28.37
C THR A 128 -2.49 4.93 27.10
N TYR A 129 -1.89 6.06 26.72
CA TYR A 129 -2.24 6.78 25.50
C TYR A 129 -1.81 5.99 24.25
N VAL A 130 -0.59 5.44 24.26
CA VAL A 130 -0.06 4.58 23.21
C VAL A 130 -0.99 3.37 22.97
N MET A 131 -1.35 2.65 24.03
CA MET A 131 -2.20 1.45 23.92
C MET A 131 -3.60 1.77 23.36
N LYS A 132 -4.21 2.89 23.76
CA LYS A 132 -5.50 3.33 23.20
C LYS A 132 -5.43 3.54 21.69
N TRP A 133 -4.38 4.20 21.21
CA TRP A 133 -4.20 4.43 19.78
C TRP A 133 -3.90 3.15 19.01
N LEU A 134 -3.04 2.27 19.53
CA LEU A 134 -2.77 0.98 18.89
C LEU A 134 -4.04 0.16 18.72
N VAL A 135 -4.87 0.06 19.77
CA VAL A 135 -6.16 -0.65 19.69
C VAL A 135 -7.06 0.00 18.63
N CYS A 136 -7.17 1.34 18.61
CA CYS A 136 -7.98 2.05 17.63
C CYS A 136 -7.51 1.79 16.19
N ILE A 137 -6.22 1.94 15.92
CA ILE A 137 -5.59 1.74 14.60
C ILE A 137 -5.85 0.31 14.10
N TRP A 138 -5.58 -0.69 14.93
CA TRP A 138 -5.76 -2.10 14.53
C TRP A 138 -7.23 -2.48 14.37
N LEU A 139 -8.14 -1.95 15.18
CA LEU A 139 -9.58 -2.12 14.97
C LEU A 139 -10.04 -1.51 13.64
N MET A 140 -9.56 -0.32 13.30
CA MET A 140 -9.85 0.31 12.01
C MET A 140 -9.26 -0.48 10.83
N ALA A 141 -8.05 -1.02 10.96
CA ALA A 141 -7.46 -1.89 9.96
C ALA A 141 -8.26 -3.17 9.77
N MET A 142 -8.67 -3.83 10.86
CA MET A 142 -9.52 -5.03 10.83
C MET A 142 -10.89 -4.74 10.23
N LEU A 143 -11.48 -3.58 10.53
CA LEU A 143 -12.72 -3.11 9.90
C LEU A 143 -12.52 -2.96 8.38
N GLY A 144 -11.42 -2.35 7.93
CA GLY A 144 -11.08 -2.21 6.52
C GLY A 144 -10.87 -3.55 5.79
N ILE A 145 -10.16 -4.50 6.42
CA ILE A 145 -9.97 -5.85 5.88
C ILE A 145 -11.32 -6.58 5.77
N THR A 146 -12.17 -6.48 6.81
CA THR A 146 -13.51 -7.06 6.80
C THR A 146 -14.37 -6.42 5.71
N PHE A 147 -14.29 -5.11 5.53
CA PHE A 147 -14.97 -4.40 4.45
C PHE A 147 -14.52 -4.89 3.07
N THR A 148 -13.22 -5.07 2.88
CA THR A 148 -12.62 -5.61 1.65
C THR A 148 -13.14 -7.01 1.35
N TYR A 149 -13.26 -7.86 2.38
CA TYR A 149 -13.80 -9.20 2.27
C TYR A 149 -15.27 -9.21 1.84
N LEU A 150 -16.12 -8.40 2.48
CA LEU A 150 -17.57 -8.38 2.25
C LEU A 150 -17.98 -7.69 0.94
N PHE A 151 -17.25 -6.64 0.54
CA PHE A 151 -17.66 -5.76 -0.57
C PHE A 151 -16.60 -5.63 -1.66
N LEU A 152 -15.83 -6.70 -1.87
CA LEU A 152 -14.79 -6.78 -2.88
C LEU A 152 -15.29 -6.18 -4.21
N ASP A 153 -14.59 -5.15 -4.68
CA ASP A 153 -14.85 -4.39 -5.91
C ASP A 153 -16.13 -3.55 -6.03
N ARG A 154 -17.08 -3.61 -5.10
CA ARG A 154 -18.35 -2.87 -5.21
C ARG A 154 -18.24 -1.42 -4.74
N TYR A 155 -17.59 -1.16 -3.60
CA TYR A 155 -17.57 0.16 -2.96
C TYR A 155 -16.17 0.77 -2.88
N LYS A 156 -15.50 0.88 -4.03
CA LYS A 156 -14.10 1.35 -4.14
C LYS A 156 -13.86 2.75 -3.57
N LEU A 157 -14.84 3.66 -3.62
CA LEU A 157 -14.69 4.99 -3.03
C LEU A 157 -14.65 4.92 -1.49
N LEU A 158 -15.57 4.16 -0.91
CA LEU A 158 -15.66 4.01 0.54
C LEU A 158 -14.40 3.33 1.09
N GLU A 159 -13.89 2.30 0.43
CA GLU A 159 -12.61 1.68 0.81
C GLU A 159 -11.45 2.68 0.79
N THR A 160 -11.34 3.50 -0.27
CA THR A 160 -10.33 4.57 -0.32
C THR A 160 -10.47 5.56 0.83
N LEU A 161 -11.69 5.93 1.21
CA LEU A 161 -11.93 6.78 2.38
C LEU A 161 -11.47 6.10 3.68
N LEU A 162 -11.68 4.79 3.84
CA LEU A 162 -11.19 4.04 4.99
C LEU A 162 -9.64 4.07 5.07
N TYR A 163 -8.93 3.92 3.94
CA TYR A 163 -7.48 4.08 3.91
C TYR A 163 -7.04 5.47 4.34
N VAL A 164 -7.69 6.52 3.83
CA VAL A 164 -7.34 7.91 4.16
C VAL A 164 -7.63 8.20 5.63
N ILE A 165 -8.78 7.79 6.17
CA ILE A 165 -9.11 7.99 7.59
C ILE A 165 -8.09 7.26 8.47
N LEU A 166 -7.75 6.01 8.15
CA LEU A 166 -6.74 5.24 8.86
C LEU A 166 -5.35 5.89 8.77
N GLY A 167 -4.99 6.50 7.64
CA GLY A 167 -3.70 7.18 7.46
C GLY A 167 -3.63 8.61 8.03
N VAL A 168 -4.75 9.31 8.17
CA VAL A 168 -4.76 10.72 8.61
C VAL A 168 -5.09 10.85 10.09
N VAL A 169 -6.10 10.16 10.61
CA VAL A 169 -6.56 10.37 12.00
C VAL A 169 -5.46 10.06 13.02
N PRO A 170 -4.73 8.93 12.95
CA PRO A 170 -3.64 8.65 13.88
C PRO A 170 -2.41 9.53 13.67
N SER A 171 -2.26 10.18 12.49
CA SER A 171 -1.12 11.05 12.22
C SER A 171 -1.19 12.35 13.02
N ILE A 172 -2.38 12.85 13.34
CA ILE A 172 -2.60 14.09 14.09
C ILE A 172 -1.86 14.08 15.44
N PRO A 173 -2.12 13.15 16.37
CA PRO A 173 -1.41 13.13 17.65
C PRO A 173 0.09 12.87 17.50
N ILE A 174 0.53 12.11 16.49
CA ILE A 174 1.95 11.88 16.23
C ILE A 174 2.64 13.19 15.84
N LEU A 175 2.04 13.96 14.94
CA LEU A 175 2.59 15.24 14.48
C LEU A 175 2.66 16.25 15.63
N TYR A 176 1.69 16.26 16.54
CA TYR A 176 1.77 17.07 17.77
C TYR A 176 2.89 16.60 18.71
N ALA A 177 3.11 15.30 18.84
CA ALA A 177 4.11 14.74 19.76
C ALA A 177 5.56 14.76 19.21
N ASN A 178 5.75 14.84 17.89
CA ASN A 178 7.05 14.70 17.21
C ASN A 178 7.42 15.93 16.35
N GLN A 179 7.00 17.14 16.76
CA GLN A 179 7.13 18.36 15.94
C GLN A 179 8.56 18.62 15.42
N ASN A 180 9.61 18.18 16.13
CA ASN A 180 11.01 18.41 15.76
C ASN A 180 11.75 17.15 15.24
N SER A 181 11.09 16.00 15.11
CA SER A 181 11.73 14.72 14.78
C SER A 181 10.87 13.88 13.84
N GLY A 182 10.91 14.20 12.55
CA GLY A 182 10.24 13.41 11.50
C GLY A 182 8.85 13.88 11.07
N ALA A 183 8.33 14.96 11.66
CA ALA A 183 7.03 15.52 11.29
C ALA A 183 6.96 15.90 9.80
N TRP A 184 8.02 16.52 9.27
CA TRP A 184 8.08 16.90 7.86
C TRP A 184 8.00 15.68 6.94
N GLU A 185 8.80 14.65 7.19
CA GLU A 185 8.82 13.42 6.40
C GLU A 185 7.47 12.69 6.47
N LEU A 186 6.81 12.71 7.64
CA LEU A 186 5.46 12.14 7.81
C LEU A 186 4.42 12.87 6.97
N THR A 187 4.43 14.21 7.04
CA THR A 187 3.51 15.03 6.24
C THR A 187 3.79 14.89 4.75
N ALA A 188 5.07 14.93 4.33
CA ALA A 188 5.46 14.77 2.94
C ALA A 188 5.08 13.39 2.40
N GLY A 189 5.43 12.31 3.10
CA GLY A 189 5.08 10.94 2.72
C GLY A 189 3.57 10.70 2.70
N GLY A 190 2.84 11.24 3.68
CA GLY A 190 1.37 11.23 3.71
C GLY A 190 0.77 11.98 2.52
N GLY A 191 1.31 13.15 2.18
CA GLY A 191 0.91 13.93 1.01
C GLY A 191 1.13 13.17 -0.30
N ILE A 192 2.27 12.48 -0.45
CA ILE A 192 2.56 11.62 -1.61
C ILE A 192 1.50 10.51 -1.75
N TYR A 193 1.11 9.83 -0.66
CA TYR A 193 0.02 8.86 -0.74
C TYR A 193 -1.30 9.49 -1.21
N VAL A 194 -1.67 10.64 -0.63
CA VAL A 194 -2.92 11.33 -1.00
C VAL A 194 -2.91 11.78 -2.47
N MET A 195 -1.79 12.31 -2.96
CA MET A 195 -1.63 12.67 -4.37
C MET A 195 -1.76 11.46 -5.29
N GLY A 196 -1.21 10.31 -4.89
CA GLY A 196 -1.33 9.07 -5.64
C GLY A 196 -2.80 8.65 -5.87
N ILE A 197 -3.70 8.93 -4.92
CA ILE A 197 -5.11 8.50 -5.01
C ILE A 197 -5.78 9.06 -6.28
N LEU A 198 -5.33 10.23 -6.75
CA LEU A 198 -5.79 10.80 -8.02
C LEU A 198 -5.59 9.82 -9.17
N PHE A 199 -4.38 9.25 -9.30
CA PHE A 199 -4.06 8.28 -10.34
C PHE A 199 -4.81 6.97 -10.16
N PHE A 200 -4.95 6.48 -8.91
CA PHE A 200 -5.76 5.29 -8.61
C PHE A 200 -7.23 5.45 -9.06
N LYS A 201 -7.81 6.66 -8.92
CA LYS A 201 -9.18 6.94 -9.40
C LYS A 201 -9.26 7.21 -10.90
N CYS A 202 -8.13 7.44 -11.55
CA CYS A 202 -8.02 7.63 -12.99
C CYS A 202 -7.76 6.33 -13.78
N ASP A 203 -7.80 5.16 -13.14
CA ASP A 203 -7.71 3.86 -13.80
C ASP A 203 -8.68 3.74 -14.99
N GLY A 204 -8.14 3.43 -16.18
CA GLY A 204 -8.88 3.36 -17.44
C GLY A 204 -9.24 4.71 -18.07
N ARG A 205 -8.80 5.83 -17.49
CA ARG A 205 -8.90 7.18 -18.08
C ARG A 205 -7.52 7.72 -18.50
N ILE A 206 -6.48 7.38 -17.74
CA ILE A 206 -5.09 7.73 -18.04
C ILE A 206 -4.32 6.43 -18.31
N PRO A 207 -3.53 6.34 -19.40
CA PRO A 207 -2.68 5.18 -19.64
C PRO A 207 -1.73 4.95 -18.45
N PHE A 208 -1.61 3.71 -17.98
CA PHE A 208 -0.73 3.35 -16.86
C PHE A 208 -1.05 4.04 -15.52
N ALA A 209 -2.27 4.57 -15.32
CA ALA A 209 -2.64 5.26 -14.09
C ALA A 209 -2.34 4.44 -12.82
N HIS A 210 -2.64 3.14 -12.86
CA HIS A 210 -2.38 2.23 -11.75
C HIS A 210 -0.88 2.03 -11.47
N ALA A 211 -0.07 1.91 -12.52
CA ALA A 211 1.38 1.81 -12.38
C ALA A 211 1.98 3.12 -11.85
N ILE A 212 1.42 4.28 -12.25
CA ILE A 212 1.80 5.57 -11.67
C ILE A 212 1.43 5.59 -10.18
N TRP A 213 0.23 5.17 -9.81
CA TRP A 213 -0.17 5.01 -8.41
C TRP A 213 0.83 4.16 -7.60
N HIS A 214 1.29 3.03 -8.14
CA HIS A 214 2.33 2.20 -7.52
C HIS A 214 3.62 2.97 -7.22
N THR A 215 4.06 3.85 -8.13
CA THR A 215 5.25 4.68 -7.87
C THR A 215 5.04 5.68 -6.74
N PHE A 216 3.85 6.27 -6.59
CA PHE A 216 3.52 7.12 -5.45
C PHE A 216 3.52 6.33 -4.15
N VAL A 217 2.95 5.12 -4.14
CA VAL A 217 2.97 4.23 -2.97
C VAL A 217 4.41 3.89 -2.57
N ALA A 218 5.26 3.51 -3.52
CA ALA A 218 6.65 3.18 -3.25
C ALA A 218 7.46 4.39 -2.73
N CYS A 219 7.29 5.57 -3.34
CA CYS A 219 7.94 6.80 -2.86
C CYS A 219 7.47 7.19 -1.46
N GLY A 220 6.17 7.10 -1.17
CA GLY A 220 5.63 7.33 0.16
C GLY A 220 6.22 6.35 1.18
N ALA A 221 6.26 5.06 0.85
CA ALA A 221 6.83 4.03 1.71
C ALA A 221 8.32 4.27 1.99
N LEU A 222 9.08 4.69 0.98
CA LEU A 222 10.49 5.04 1.13
C LEU A 222 10.70 6.25 2.07
N ILE A 223 9.89 7.30 1.94
CA ILE A 223 9.95 8.48 2.81
C ILE A 223 9.64 8.09 4.26
N HIS A 224 8.54 7.34 4.48
CA HIS A 224 8.16 6.88 5.81
C HIS A 224 9.20 5.96 6.44
N TYR A 225 9.74 5.00 5.66
CA TYR A 225 10.83 4.14 6.12
C TYR A 225 12.07 4.95 6.50
N SER A 226 12.46 5.91 5.66
CA SER A 226 13.63 6.77 5.91
C SER A 226 13.46 7.58 7.20
N ALA A 227 12.25 8.09 7.46
CA ALA A 227 11.93 8.77 8.71
C ALA A 227 12.03 7.83 9.92
N VAL A 228 11.47 6.63 9.82
CA VAL A 228 11.54 5.63 10.90
C VAL A 228 12.98 5.25 11.22
N ILE A 229 13.80 4.97 10.20
CA ILE A 229 15.23 4.69 10.39
C ILE A 229 15.95 5.86 11.04
N ARG A 230 15.69 7.09 10.60
CA ARG A 230 16.46 8.26 11.08
C ARG A 230 16.11 8.67 12.50
N TYR A 231 14.85 8.53 12.90
CA TYR A 231 14.35 9.11 14.16
C TYR A 231 13.93 8.06 15.20
N LYS A 232 13.86 6.77 14.85
CA LYS A 232 13.37 5.71 15.76
C LYS A 232 14.33 4.51 15.91
N TYR A 233 15.38 4.43 15.09
CA TYR A 233 16.46 3.43 15.16
C TYR A 233 17.81 4.13 15.16
#